data_AF-X0S009-F1
#
_entry.id   AF-X0S009-F1
#
_cell.length_a   1.000
_cell.length_b   1.000
_cell.length_c   1.000
_cell.angle_alpha   90.00
_cell.angle_beta   90.00
_cell.angle_gamma   90.00
#
_symmetry.space_group_name_H-M   'P 1'
#
loop_
_entity.id
_entity.type
_entity.pdbx_description
1 polymer ?
#
loop_
_entity_poly.entity_id
_entity_poly.type
_entity_poly.pdbx_seq_one_letter_code
_entity_poly.pdbx_strand_id
1 'polypeptide(L)'
;MDDIKKRLEKISQLKKNIDKINQSQKEKSLKTVEAEVKIEEVVSGKFISTPFGDSFLRENYFSRDYRCGEVELFQIFQSSAKTISSLARD
;
A
#
# COMPACT_ATOMS: atom_id res chain seq x y z
N MET A 1 51.73 -4.90 11.91
CA MET A 1 51.40 -3.52 12.35
C MET A 1 50.59 -2.77 11.30
N ASP A 2 51.03 -2.77 10.03
CA ASP A 2 50.39 -1.97 8.96
C ASP A 2 49.00 -2.49 8.52
N ASP A 3 48.81 -3.82 8.50
CA ASP A 3 47.53 -4.45 8.16
C ASP A 3 46.41 -4.12 9.18
N ILE A 4 46.76 -4.07 10.47
CA ILE A 4 45.81 -3.75 11.55
C ILE A 4 45.35 -2.29 11.44
N LYS A 5 46.26 -1.36 11.10
CA LYS A 5 45.91 0.05 10.86
C LYS A 5 44.93 0.20 9.69
N LYS A 6 45.18 -0.47 8.56
CA LYS A 6 44.28 -0.45 7.40
C LYS A 6 42.89 -1.00 7.72
N ARG A 7 42.81 -2.08 8.50
CA ARG A 7 41.52 -2.64 8.95
C ARG A 7 40.76 -1.67 9.86
N LEU A 8 41.43 -1.03 10.81
CA LEU A 8 40.82 -0.03 11.69
C LEU A 8 40.30 1.19 10.93
N GLU A 9 41.05 1.66 9.95
CA GLU A 9 40.64 2.78 9.10
C GLU A 9 39.39 2.45 8.26
N LYS A 10 39.35 1.24 7.70
CA LYS A 10 38.19 0.73 6.95
C LYS A 10 36.94 0.59 7.84
N ILE A 11 37.12 0.11 9.08
CA ILE A 11 36.04 0.06 10.08
C ILE A 11 35.53 1.47 10.42
N SER A 12 36.42 2.45 10.56
CA SER A 12 36.05 3.84 10.83
C SER A 12 35.24 4.47 9.68
N GLN A 13 35.65 4.22 8.44
CA GLN A 13 34.91 4.66 7.25
C GLN A 13 33.53 4.01 7.14
N LEU A 14 33.44 2.71 7.42
CA LEU A 14 32.16 2.00 7.42
C LEU A 14 31.20 2.55 8.49
N LYS A 15 31.69 2.83 9.71
CA LYS A 15 30.88 3.48 10.75
C LYS A 15 30.36 4.85 10.31
N LYS A 16 31.22 5.71 9.75
CA LYS A 16 30.80 7.02 9.21
C LYS A 16 29.74 6.91 8.12
N ASN A 17 29.82 5.88 7.27
CA ASN A 17 28.84 5.66 6.22
C ASN A 17 27.49 5.20 6.80
N ILE A 18 27.49 4.31 7.79
CA ILE A 18 26.28 3.89 8.51
C ILE A 18 25.63 5.09 9.21
N ASP A 19 26.41 5.94 9.88
CA ASP A 19 25.88 7.13 10.56
C ASP A 19 25.20 8.10 9.59
N LYS A 20 25.78 8.31 8.40
CA LYS A 20 25.16 9.10 7.32
C LYS A 20 23.85 8.51 6.81
N ILE A 21 23.79 7.19 6.65
CA ILE A 21 22.57 6.49 6.21
C ILE A 21 21.47 6.64 7.28
N ASN A 22 21.82 6.46 8.56
CA ASN A 22 20.87 6.60 9.67
C ASN A 22 20.35 8.04 9.80
N GLN A 23 21.21 9.04 9.61
CA GLN A 23 20.77 10.45 9.62
C GLN A 23 19.82 10.76 8.46
N SER A 24 20.12 10.26 7.26
CA SER A 24 19.25 10.38 6.08
C SER A 24 17.90 9.67 6.28
N GLN A 25 17.89 8.48 6.91
CA GLN A 25 16.65 7.78 7.25
C GLN A 25 15.85 8.53 8.31
N LYS A 26 16.50 9.13 9.31
CA LYS A 26 15.82 9.91 10.34
C LYS A 26 15.17 11.17 9.77
N GLU A 27 15.84 11.86 8.85
CA GLU A 27 15.27 13.01 8.10
C GLU A 27 14.14 12.59 7.15
N LYS A 28 14.26 11.44 6.48
CA LYS A 28 13.17 10.90 5.65
C LYS A 28 11.97 10.48 6.49
N SER A 29 12.19 9.82 7.62
CA SER A 29 11.12 9.39 8.52
C SER A 29 10.33 10.59 9.06
N LEU A 30 11.02 11.69 9.43
CA LEU A 30 10.35 12.92 9.88
C LEU A 30 9.50 13.57 8.78
N LYS A 31 9.90 13.49 7.50
CA LYS A 31 9.11 14.01 6.37
C LYS A 31 7.96 13.09 5.95
N THR A 32 8.09 11.77 6.14
CA THR A 32 7.02 10.81 5.82
C THR A 32 5.90 10.81 6.87
N VAL A 33 6.17 11.28 8.09
CA VAL A 33 5.19 11.33 9.20
C VAL A 33 4.24 12.53 9.12
N GLU A 34 4.51 13.53 8.27
CA GLU A 34 3.71 14.78 8.26
C GLU A 34 2.35 14.71 7.51
N ALA A 35 1.99 13.59 6.90
CA ALA A 35 0.62 13.43 6.39
C ALA A 35 0.24 11.96 6.30
N GLU A 36 0.04 11.29 7.44
CA GLU A 36 -0.88 10.15 7.47
C GLU A 36 -2.28 10.66 7.15
N VAL A 37 -2.58 10.76 5.84
CA VAL A 37 -3.92 11.09 5.37
C VAL A 37 -4.78 9.89 5.70
N LYS A 38 -5.71 10.09 6.63
CA LYS A 38 -6.65 9.04 7.02
C LYS A 38 -7.51 8.68 5.81
N ILE A 39 -7.72 7.39 5.58
CA ILE A 39 -8.50 6.92 4.44
C ILE A 39 -9.94 7.50 4.51
N GLU A 40 -10.46 7.69 5.71
CA GLU A 40 -11.73 8.35 6.02
C GLU A 40 -11.80 9.80 5.51
N GLU A 41 -10.67 10.50 5.42
CA GLU A 41 -10.59 11.88 4.92
C GLU A 41 -10.58 11.94 3.39
N VAL A 42 -10.19 10.84 2.73
CA VAL A 42 -10.14 10.74 1.25
C VAL A 42 -11.43 10.16 0.70
N VAL A 43 -12.04 9.22 1.42
CA VAL A 43 -13.18 8.45 0.93
C VAL A 43 -14.20 8.21 2.04
N SER A 44 -15.47 8.41 1.73
CA SER A 44 -16.55 8.12 2.68
C SER A 44 -16.66 6.61 2.90
N GLY A 45 -16.38 6.18 4.12
CA GLY A 45 -16.45 4.79 4.56
C GLY A 45 -16.19 4.69 6.07
N LYS A 46 -16.05 3.48 6.58
CA LYS A 46 -15.79 3.24 8.00
C LYS A 46 -14.92 2.00 8.20
N PHE A 47 -14.04 2.04 9.20
CA PHE A 47 -13.37 0.82 9.66
C PHE A 47 -14.36 -0.07 10.42
N ILE A 48 -14.32 -1.35 10.12
CA ILE A 48 -14.99 -2.40 10.87
C ILE A 48 -13.94 -3.37 11.40
N SER A 49 -14.10 -3.81 12.64
CA SER A 49 -13.21 -4.82 13.21
C SER A 49 -13.67 -6.19 12.77
N THR A 50 -12.77 -6.95 12.12
CA THR A 50 -13.02 -8.32 11.68
C THR A 50 -12.13 -9.29 12.47
N PRO A 51 -12.42 -10.60 12.48
CA PRO A 51 -11.54 -11.60 13.10
C PRO A 51 -10.11 -11.63 12.55
N PHE A 52 -9.86 -11.01 11.39
CA PHE A 52 -8.55 -10.93 10.73
C PHE A 52 -7.90 -9.54 10.86
N GLY A 53 -8.49 -8.65 11.66
CA GLY A 53 -8.04 -7.27 11.84
C GLY A 53 -9.04 -6.24 11.31
N ASP A 54 -8.68 -4.96 11.44
CA ASP A 54 -9.53 -3.86 11.01
C ASP A 54 -9.54 -3.74 9.49
N SER A 55 -10.73 -3.56 8.92
CA SER A 55 -10.94 -3.43 7.48
C SER A 55 -11.75 -2.19 7.18
N PHE A 56 -11.33 -1.42 6.16
CA PHE A 56 -12.08 -0.25 5.71
C PHE A 56 -13.21 -0.67 4.76
N LEU A 57 -14.45 -0.48 5.20
CA LEU A 57 -15.64 -0.80 4.41
C LEU A 57 -16.25 0.47 3.82
N ARG A 58 -16.59 0.41 2.53
CA ARG A 58 -17.32 1.45 1.82
C ARG A 58 -18.52 0.84 1.08
N GLU A 59 -19.62 1.56 1.11
CA GLU A 59 -20.80 1.25 0.32
C GLU A 59 -20.83 2.20 -0.89
N ASN A 60 -21.04 1.64 -2.08
CA ASN A 60 -21.24 2.40 -3.30
C ASN A 60 -22.59 2.00 -3.89
N TYR A 61 -23.39 2.99 -4.26
CA TYR A 61 -24.67 2.79 -4.91
C TYR A 61 -24.52 3.06 -6.40
N PHE A 62 -24.92 2.09 -7.21
CA PHE A 62 -24.93 2.20 -8.65
C PHE A 62 -26.38 2.18 -9.13
N SER A 63 -26.67 2.98 -10.16
CA SER A 63 -27.98 2.92 -10.79
C SER A 63 -28.20 1.54 -11.44
N ARG A 64 -29.46 1.13 -11.58
CA ARG A 64 -29.82 -0.18 -12.14
C ARG A 64 -29.34 -0.34 -13.58
N ASP A 65 -29.26 0.76 -14.32
CA ASP A 65 -28.77 0.85 -15.70
C ASP A 65 -27.25 1.08 -15.79
N TYR A 66 -26.51 0.97 -14.68
CA TYR A 66 -25.06 1.11 -14.70
C TYR A 66 -24.41 -0.01 -15.53
N ARG A 67 -23.58 0.37 -16.50
CA ARG A 67 -22.92 -0.55 -17.45
C ARG A 67 -21.42 -0.63 -17.22
N CYS A 68 -20.90 -1.84 -17.26
CA CYS A 68 -19.47 -2.16 -17.28
C CYS A 68 -19.11 -2.57 -18.71
N GLY A 69 -18.79 -1.58 -19.57
CA GLY A 69 -18.66 -1.81 -21.00
C GLY A 69 -20.03 -2.11 -21.63
N GLU A 70 -20.13 -3.25 -22.33
CA GLU A 70 -21.38 -3.65 -22.98
C GLU A 70 -22.38 -4.33 -22.04
N VAL A 71 -21.95 -4.75 -20.84
CA VAL A 71 -22.72 -5.56 -19.90
C VAL A 71 -23.28 -4.69 -18.77
N GLU A 72 -24.52 -4.91 -18.35
CA GLU A 72 -25.11 -4.22 -17.20
C GLU A 72 -24.60 -4.83 -15.88
N LEU A 73 -24.31 -4.01 -14.88
CA LEU A 73 -23.70 -4.47 -13.62
C LEU A 73 -24.56 -5.51 -12.89
N PHE A 74 -25.89 -5.41 -12.93
CA PHE A 74 -26.76 -6.41 -12.31
C PHE A 74 -26.67 -7.78 -13.01
N GLN A 75 -26.39 -7.82 -14.31
CA GLN A 75 -26.23 -9.07 -15.06
C GLN A 75 -24.97 -9.79 -14.59
N ILE A 76 -23.91 -9.05 -14.23
CA ILE A 76 -22.68 -9.62 -13.65
C ILE A 76 -23.01 -10.32 -12.32
N PHE A 77 -23.80 -9.69 -11.45
CA PHE A 77 -24.18 -10.29 -10.16
C PHE A 77 -25.16 -11.45 -10.26
N GLN A 78 -25.97 -11.50 -11.33
CA GLN A 78 -26.89 -12.62 -11.60
C GLN A 78 -26.20 -13.79 -12.32
N SER A 79 -25.09 -13.53 -12.99
CA SER A 79 -24.30 -14.55 -13.66
C SER A 79 -23.58 -15.41 -12.63
N SER A 80 -23.81 -16.73 -12.65
CA SER A 80 -22.98 -17.65 -11.86
C SER A 80 -21.49 -17.46 -12.23
N ALA A 81 -20.57 -17.68 -11.29
CA ALA A 81 -19.13 -17.47 -11.47
C ALA A 81 -18.51 -18.15 -12.72
N LYS A 82 -19.22 -19.11 -13.34
CA LYS A 82 -18.82 -19.75 -14.59
C LYS A 82 -18.82 -18.81 -15.80
N THR A 83 -19.78 -17.88 -15.91
CA THR A 83 -19.92 -17.00 -17.09
C THR A 83 -18.96 -15.82 -17.08
N ILE A 84 -18.54 -15.34 -15.89
CA ILE A 84 -17.64 -14.18 -15.77
C ILE A 84 -16.19 -14.55 -16.18
N SER A 85 -15.81 -15.82 -16.05
CA SER A 85 -14.46 -16.30 -16.42
C SER A 85 -14.11 -16.11 -17.90
N SER A 86 -15.11 -16.05 -18.80
CA SER A 86 -14.89 -15.79 -20.22
C SER A 86 -14.74 -14.31 -20.56
N LEU A 87 -15.18 -13.40 -19.69
CA LEU A 87 -15.10 -11.95 -19.91
C LEU A 87 -13.75 -11.35 -19.48
N ALA A 88 -13.02 -12.03 -18.60
CA ALA A 88 -11.72 -11.59 -18.09
C ALA A 88 -10.52 -12.09 -18.92
N ARG A 89 -10.76 -12.71 -20.09
CA ARG A 89 -9.73 -13.32 -20.94
C ARG A 89 -9.41 -12.53 -22.22
N ASP A 90 -10.09 -11.41 -22.48
CA ASP A 90 -9.75 -10.48 -23.56
C ASP A 90 -8.92 -9.30 -23.06
#